data_AF-U6KTP2-F1
#
_entry.id   AF-U6KTP2-F1
#
_cell.length_a   1.000
_cell.length_b   1.000
_cell.length_c   1.000
_cell.angle_alpha   90.00
_cell.angle_beta   90.00
_cell.angle_gamma   90.00
#
_symmetry.space_group_name_H-M   'P 1'
#
loop_
_entity.id
_entity.type
_entity.pdbx_description
1 polymer ?
#
loop_
_entity_poly.entity_id
_entity_poly.type
_entity_poly.pdbx_seq_one_letter_code
_entity_poly.pdbx_strand_id
1 'polypeptide(L)'
;DLVRRKKEFEEEKKRAWALFQQDKENEYNKIKEERRAAHAELQQQLKQLEVERSDTRAKLQQEKQKFKQEQEKARRKHILEQERFRQEVLQFEQQQQQVAEVSVAAATVVDLNVGGVVFEASRQTLIQQKGSFLETLFSGKLQFNRDKQGRVFFDRDPELFRILLNFLRHPHAPPQP
;
A
#
# COMPACT_ATOMS: atom_id res chain seq x y z
N ASP A 1 -97.68 -36.77 52.21
CA ASP A 1 -97.47 -35.52 52.94
C ASP A 1 -96.72 -34.51 52.05
N LEU A 2 -97.38 -33.42 51.66
CA LEU A 2 -96.90 -32.45 50.66
C LEU A 2 -95.89 -31.46 51.24
N VAL A 3 -95.91 -31.24 52.56
CA VAL A 3 -95.05 -30.26 53.23
C VAL A 3 -93.59 -30.68 53.19
N ARG A 4 -93.31 -31.97 53.43
CA ARG A 4 -91.96 -32.53 53.39
C ARG A 4 -91.34 -32.44 52.00
N ARG A 5 -92.07 -32.80 50.95
CA ARG A 5 -91.60 -32.69 49.55
C ARG A 5 -91.30 -31.25 49.14
N LYS A 6 -92.11 -30.28 49.58
CA LYS A 6 -91.84 -28.86 49.34
C LYS A 6 -90.53 -28.42 50.00
N LYS A 7 -90.27 -28.88 51.24
CA LYS A 7 -89.03 -28.57 51.95
C LYS A 7 -87.81 -29.20 51.28
N GLU A 8 -87.90 -30.46 50.86
CA GLU A 8 -86.85 -31.16 50.12
C GLU A 8 -86.51 -30.45 48.80
N PHE A 9 -87.52 -30.03 48.03
CA PHE A 9 -87.32 -29.27 46.79
C PHE A 9 -86.66 -27.89 47.03
N GLU A 10 -87.04 -27.18 48.08
CA GLU A 10 -86.40 -25.90 48.45
C GLU A 10 -84.94 -26.09 48.90
N GLU A 11 -84.63 -27.17 49.61
CA GLU A 11 -83.26 -27.54 49.98
C GLU A 11 -82.43 -27.92 48.74
N GLU A 12 -82.99 -28.69 47.83
CA GLU A 12 -82.35 -29.04 46.56
C GLU A 12 -82.07 -27.81 45.70
N LYS A 13 -83.04 -26.89 45.59
CA LYS A 13 -82.86 -25.61 44.90
C LYS A 13 -81.74 -24.78 45.51
N LYS A 14 -81.64 -24.73 46.84
CA LYS A 14 -80.55 -24.03 47.55
C LYS A 14 -79.19 -24.68 47.26
N ARG A 15 -79.12 -26.02 47.26
CA ARG A 15 -77.89 -26.76 46.94
C ARG A 15 -77.47 -26.53 45.48
N ALA A 16 -78.41 -26.63 44.54
CA ALA A 16 -78.16 -26.37 43.13
C ALA A 16 -77.69 -24.92 42.90
N TRP A 17 -78.29 -23.94 43.59
CA TRP A 17 -77.85 -22.55 43.52
C TRP A 17 -76.46 -22.35 44.12
N ALA A 18 -76.15 -22.97 45.26
CA ALA A 18 -74.83 -22.90 45.87
C ALA A 18 -73.75 -23.51 44.98
N LEU A 19 -74.02 -24.67 44.37
CA LEU A 19 -73.12 -25.32 43.42
C LEU A 19 -72.88 -24.43 42.20
N PHE A 20 -73.93 -23.83 41.64
CA PHE A 20 -73.82 -22.90 40.52
C PHE A 20 -72.93 -21.68 40.85
N GLN A 21 -73.07 -21.09 42.04
CA GLN A 21 -72.22 -19.97 42.46
C GLN A 21 -70.76 -20.42 42.64
N GLN A 22 -70.54 -21.61 43.21
CA GLN A 22 -69.20 -22.18 43.37
C GLN A 22 -68.53 -22.45 42.01
N ASP A 23 -69.24 -23.05 41.07
CA ASP A 23 -68.72 -23.32 39.73
C ASP A 23 -68.39 -22.02 38.99
N LYS A 24 -69.24 -21.01 39.12
CA LYS A 24 -68.98 -19.68 38.55
C LYS A 24 -67.73 -19.03 39.15
N GLU A 25 -67.53 -19.14 40.47
CA GLU A 25 -66.35 -18.60 41.14
C GLU A 25 -65.08 -19.36 40.77
N ASN A 26 -65.17 -20.69 40.65
CA ASN A 26 -64.07 -21.55 40.19
C ASN A 26 -63.65 -21.20 38.76
N GLU A 27 -64.61 -21.09 37.82
CA GLU A 27 -64.33 -20.70 36.44
C GLU A 27 -63.75 -19.29 36.36
N TYR A 28 -64.28 -18.34 37.13
CA TYR A 28 -63.71 -16.99 37.20
C TYR A 28 -62.24 -17.01 37.67
N ASN A 29 -61.94 -17.75 38.75
CA ASN A 29 -60.58 -17.85 39.28
C ASN A 29 -59.64 -18.56 38.29
N LYS A 30 -60.11 -19.63 37.64
CA LYS A 30 -59.37 -20.34 36.59
C LYS A 30 -59.00 -19.40 35.44
N ILE A 31 -59.98 -18.69 34.86
CA ILE A 31 -59.74 -17.72 33.78
C ILE A 31 -58.77 -16.62 34.22
N LYS A 32 -58.91 -16.13 35.46
CA LYS A 32 -58.03 -15.11 36.02
C LYS A 32 -56.58 -15.59 36.13
N GLU A 33 -56.37 -16.82 36.61
CA GLU A 33 -55.05 -17.42 36.72
C GLU A 33 -54.43 -17.72 35.36
N GLU A 34 -55.20 -18.29 34.43
CA GLU A 34 -54.76 -18.53 33.04
C GLU A 34 -54.33 -17.22 32.37
N ARG A 35 -55.11 -16.13 32.53
CA ARG A 35 -54.76 -14.81 32.00
C ARG A 35 -53.49 -14.25 32.62
N ARG A 36 -53.29 -14.46 33.93
CA ARG A 36 -52.09 -14.01 34.64
C ARG A 36 -50.86 -14.80 34.17
N ALA A 37 -50.98 -16.11 34.01
CA ALA A 37 -49.92 -16.98 33.50
C ALA A 37 -49.53 -16.60 32.07
N ALA A 38 -50.51 -16.44 31.17
CA ALA A 38 -50.28 -16.00 29.80
C ALA A 38 -49.61 -14.63 29.72
N HIS A 39 -49.99 -13.68 30.59
CA HIS A 39 -49.34 -12.37 30.64
C HIS A 39 -47.89 -12.47 31.12
N ALA A 40 -47.62 -13.29 32.15
CA ALA A 40 -46.27 -13.51 32.65
C ALA A 40 -45.37 -14.17 31.59
N GLU A 41 -45.89 -15.16 30.87
CA GLU A 41 -45.17 -15.83 29.77
C GLU A 41 -44.85 -14.86 28.63
N LEU A 42 -45.81 -14.03 28.21
CA LEU A 42 -45.59 -13.01 27.19
C LEU A 42 -44.51 -12.00 27.61
N GLN A 43 -44.53 -11.55 28.87
CA GLN A 43 -43.50 -10.64 29.40
C GLN A 43 -42.11 -11.29 29.39
N GLN A 44 -42.03 -12.57 29.74
CA GLN A 44 -40.78 -13.32 29.68
C GLN A 44 -40.25 -13.42 28.24
N GLN A 45 -41.11 -13.73 27.27
CA GLN A 45 -40.74 -13.80 25.86
C GLN A 45 -40.26 -12.44 25.32
N LEU A 46 -40.96 -11.35 25.65
CA LEU A 46 -40.54 -10.01 25.27
C LEU A 46 -39.16 -9.65 25.83
N LYS A 47 -38.91 -9.98 27.10
CA LYS A 47 -37.61 -9.75 27.74
C LYS A 47 -36.50 -10.56 27.08
N GLN A 48 -36.75 -11.82 26.71
CA GLN A 48 -35.79 -12.64 25.98
C GLN A 48 -35.47 -12.04 24.60
N LEU A 49 -36.51 -11.63 23.86
CA LEU A 49 -36.33 -10.99 22.56
C LEU A 49 -35.56 -9.67 22.65
N GLU A 50 -35.78 -8.86 23.70
CA GLU A 50 -35.03 -7.63 23.92
C GLU A 50 -33.54 -7.90 24.15
N VAL A 51 -33.21 -8.89 24.98
CA VAL A 51 -31.82 -9.30 25.22
C VAL A 51 -31.18 -9.81 23.93
N GLU A 52 -31.83 -10.71 23.21
CA GLU A 52 -31.30 -11.26 21.96
C GLU A 52 -31.07 -10.17 20.89
N ARG A 53 -32.01 -9.21 20.77
CA ARG A 53 -31.86 -8.07 19.86
C ARG A 53 -30.72 -7.15 20.29
N SER A 54 -30.57 -6.89 21.58
CA SER A 54 -29.47 -6.08 22.12
C SER A 54 -28.11 -6.73 21.83
N ASP A 55 -27.99 -8.02 22.10
CA ASP A 55 -26.76 -8.79 21.87
C ASP A 55 -26.41 -8.86 20.39
N THR A 56 -27.40 -9.14 19.53
CA THR A 56 -27.22 -9.17 18.07
C THR A 56 -26.77 -7.81 17.56
N ARG A 57 -27.38 -6.72 18.04
CA ARG A 57 -27.00 -5.35 17.67
C ARG A 57 -25.58 -5.02 18.13
N ALA A 58 -25.19 -5.42 19.34
CA ALA A 58 -23.85 -5.19 19.87
C ALA A 58 -22.79 -5.95 19.04
N LYS A 59 -23.05 -7.22 18.71
CA LYS A 59 -22.17 -8.02 17.83
C LYS A 59 -22.00 -7.39 16.46
N LEU A 60 -23.12 -7.01 15.81
CA LEU A 60 -23.09 -6.36 14.51
C LEU A 60 -22.33 -5.03 14.54
N GLN A 61 -22.50 -4.25 15.61
CA GLN A 61 -21.78 -2.99 15.79
C GLN A 61 -20.27 -3.22 15.96
N GLN A 62 -19.88 -4.26 16.71
CA GLN A 62 -18.48 -4.63 16.89
C GLN A 62 -17.84 -5.10 15.58
N GLU A 63 -18.52 -5.95 14.81
CA GLU A 63 -18.04 -6.40 13.49
C GLU A 63 -17.89 -5.24 12.52
N LYS A 64 -18.88 -4.33 12.47
CA LYS A 64 -18.81 -3.12 11.65
C LYS A 64 -17.61 -2.23 12.03
N GLN A 65 -17.31 -2.10 13.31
CA GLN A 65 -16.13 -1.36 13.77
C GLN A 65 -14.83 -2.04 13.36
N LYS A 66 -14.73 -3.37 13.51
CA LYS A 66 -13.56 -4.14 13.07
C LYS A 66 -13.32 -4.00 11.57
N PHE A 67 -14.36 -4.19 10.76
CA PHE A 67 -14.28 -4.04 9.31
C PHE A 67 -13.83 -2.64 8.89
N LYS A 68 -14.38 -1.59 9.53
CA LYS A 68 -13.96 -0.20 9.27
C LYS A 68 -12.48 0.02 9.61
N GLN A 69 -12.00 -0.52 10.73
CA GLN A 69 -10.59 -0.43 11.11
C GLN A 69 -9.68 -1.18 10.13
N GLU A 70 -10.08 -2.36 9.68
CA GLU A 70 -9.34 -3.12 8.66
C GLU A 70 -9.27 -2.37 7.34
N GLN A 71 -10.37 -1.76 6.90
CA GLN A 71 -10.40 -0.93 5.70
C GLN A 71 -9.46 0.28 5.81
N GLU A 72 -9.46 0.96 6.96
CA GLU A 72 -8.54 2.08 7.20
C GLU A 72 -7.07 1.64 7.22
N LYS A 73 -6.76 0.48 7.84
CA LYS A 73 -5.42 -0.10 7.84
C LYS A 73 -4.95 -0.45 6.43
N ALA A 74 -5.80 -1.11 5.63
CA ALA A 74 -5.49 -1.46 4.25
C ALA A 74 -5.24 -0.21 3.40
N ARG A 75 -6.08 0.82 3.54
CA ARG A 75 -5.91 2.10 2.84
C ARG A 75 -4.60 2.79 3.22
N ARG A 76 -4.25 2.83 4.51
CA ARG A 76 -2.98 3.38 4.99
C ARG A 76 -1.78 2.63 4.43
N LYS A 77 -1.83 1.29 4.44
CA LYS A 77 -0.76 0.44 3.89
C LYS A 77 -0.54 0.74 2.40
N HIS A 78 -1.62 0.80 1.63
CA HIS A 78 -1.55 1.11 0.20
C HIS A 78 -0.92 2.49 -0.07
N ILE A 79 -1.30 3.52 0.68
CA ILE A 79 -0.71 4.86 0.56
C ILE A 79 0.80 4.83 0.86
N LEU A 80 1.20 4.12 1.92
CA LEU A 80 2.61 4.02 2.30
C LEU A 80 3.44 3.28 1.23
N GLU A 81 2.89 2.20 0.65
CA GLU A 81 3.52 1.46 -0.43
C GLU A 81 3.66 2.31 -1.71
N GLN A 82 2.63 3.08 -2.06
CA GLN A 82 2.69 4.02 -3.18
C GLN A 82 3.78 5.09 -3.00
N GLU A 83 3.86 5.69 -1.81
CA GLU A 83 4.87 6.72 -1.54
C GLU A 83 6.28 6.12 -1.52
N ARG A 84 6.44 4.91 -0.98
CA ARG A 84 7.72 4.18 -1.00
C ARG A 84 8.16 3.90 -2.44
N PHE A 85 7.28 3.35 -3.26
CA PHE A 85 7.58 3.08 -4.67
C PHE A 85 7.94 4.36 -5.42
N ARG A 86 7.22 5.45 -5.15
CA ARG A 86 7.54 6.77 -5.72
C ARG A 86 8.95 7.23 -5.34
N GLN A 87 9.36 7.08 -4.08
CA GLN A 87 10.73 7.41 -3.68
C GLN A 87 11.78 6.50 -4.32
N GLU A 88 11.50 5.21 -4.46
CA GLU A 88 12.40 4.27 -5.14
C GLU A 88 12.58 4.65 -6.62
N VAL A 89 11.51 5.04 -7.32
CA VAL A 89 11.58 5.54 -8.70
C VAL A 89 12.43 6.81 -8.78
N LEU A 90 12.18 7.80 -7.91
CA LEU A 90 12.94 9.05 -7.90
C LEU A 90 14.44 8.83 -7.60
N GLN A 91 14.77 7.93 -6.67
CA GLN A 91 16.16 7.57 -6.38
C GLN A 91 16.81 6.89 -7.59
N PHE A 92 16.10 5.99 -8.26
CA PHE A 92 16.61 5.34 -9.45
C PHE A 92 16.85 6.34 -10.58
N GLU A 93 15.94 7.27 -10.82
CA GLU A 93 16.11 8.34 -11.81
C GLU A 93 17.34 9.22 -11.49
N GLN A 94 17.54 9.58 -10.22
CA GLN A 94 18.73 10.32 -9.79
C GLN A 94 20.02 9.52 -10.02
N GLN A 95 20.02 8.22 -9.70
CA GLN A 95 21.17 7.36 -9.97
C GLN A 95 21.46 7.27 -11.46
N GLN A 96 20.43 7.13 -12.30
CA GLN A 96 20.58 7.13 -13.76
C GLN A 96 21.13 8.46 -14.28
N GLN A 97 20.65 9.59 -13.75
CA GLN A 97 21.19 10.91 -14.08
C GLN A 97 22.66 11.06 -13.68
N GLN A 98 23.04 10.64 -12.46
CA GLN A 98 24.44 10.68 -12.02
C GLN A 98 25.33 9.78 -12.88
N VAL A 99 24.88 8.56 -13.22
CA VAL A 99 25.63 7.65 -14.10
C VAL A 99 25.74 8.24 -15.51
N ALA A 100 24.69 8.86 -16.04
CA ALA A 100 24.72 9.56 -17.32
C ALA A 100 25.72 10.72 -17.29
N GLU A 101 25.69 11.59 -16.28
CA GLU A 101 26.63 12.70 -16.12
C GLU A 101 28.08 12.24 -16.00
N VAL A 102 28.34 11.21 -15.18
CA VAL A 102 29.67 10.61 -15.05
C VAL A 102 30.12 9.97 -16.37
N SER A 103 29.23 9.30 -17.10
CA SER A 103 29.56 8.70 -18.40
C SER A 103 29.89 9.78 -19.46
N VAL A 104 29.18 10.91 -19.44
CA VAL A 104 29.42 12.04 -20.34
C VAL A 104 30.75 12.72 -20.00
N ALA A 105 31.06 12.91 -18.71
CA ALA A 105 32.34 13.46 -18.27
C ALA A 105 33.53 12.54 -18.60
N ALA A 106 33.37 11.21 -18.45
CA ALA A 106 34.39 10.24 -18.85
C ALA A 106 34.57 10.15 -20.38
N ALA A 107 33.54 10.50 -21.17
CA ALA A 107 33.62 10.53 -22.63
C ALA A 107 34.31 11.79 -23.19
N THR A 108 34.48 12.85 -22.37
CA THR A 108 35.04 14.14 -22.84
C THR A 108 36.53 14.27 -22.64
N VAL A 109 37.16 13.62 -21.65
CA VAL A 109 38.61 13.71 -21.37
C VAL A 109 39.29 12.36 -21.58
N VAL A 110 40.44 12.37 -22.25
CA VAL A 110 41.19 11.18 -22.63
C VAL A 110 42.66 11.33 -22.26
N ASP A 111 43.19 10.30 -21.59
CA ASP A 111 44.61 10.18 -21.28
C ASP A 111 45.36 9.43 -22.39
N LEU A 112 46.48 10.03 -22.80
CA LEU A 112 47.35 9.58 -23.86
C LEU A 112 48.76 9.37 -23.29
N ASN A 113 49.39 8.24 -23.60
CA ASN A 113 50.79 8.03 -23.29
C ASN A 113 51.60 8.16 -24.59
N VAL A 114 52.46 9.18 -24.69
CA VAL A 114 53.30 9.43 -25.87
C VAL A 114 54.76 9.34 -25.44
N GLY A 115 55.48 8.33 -25.94
CA GLY A 115 56.89 8.13 -25.61
C GLY A 115 57.18 7.97 -24.11
N GLY A 116 56.18 7.58 -23.31
CA GLY A 116 56.27 7.48 -21.84
C GLY A 116 55.72 8.67 -21.07
N VAL A 117 55.37 9.79 -21.72
CA VAL A 117 54.78 10.98 -21.10
C VAL A 117 53.27 10.97 -21.23
N VAL A 118 52.56 11.29 -20.15
CA VAL A 118 51.09 11.30 -20.12
C VAL A 118 50.56 12.69 -20.47
N PHE A 119 49.65 12.74 -21.44
CA PHE A 119 48.91 13.93 -21.83
C PHE A 119 47.43 13.75 -21.55
N GLU A 120 46.82 14.74 -20.91
CA GLU A 120 45.38 14.81 -20.71
C GLU A 120 44.79 15.79 -21.73
N ALA A 121 43.82 15.34 -22.52
CA ALA A 121 43.20 16.16 -23.56
C ALA A 121 41.73 15.83 -23.73
N SER A 122 40.93 16.81 -24.16
CA SER A 122 39.53 16.53 -24.48
C SER A 122 39.42 15.72 -25.78
N ARG A 123 38.47 14.79 -25.86
CA ARG A 123 38.14 14.07 -27.09
C ARG A 123 37.82 15.04 -28.23
N GLN A 124 37.14 16.15 -27.92
CA GLN A 124 36.82 17.20 -28.90
C GLN A 124 38.08 17.81 -29.54
N THR A 125 39.11 18.07 -28.74
CA THR A 125 40.41 18.58 -29.21
C THR A 125 41.07 17.59 -30.18
N LEU A 126 41.05 16.29 -29.85
CA LEU A 126 41.72 15.25 -30.65
C LEU A 126 41.00 14.95 -31.98
N ILE A 127 39.70 15.18 -32.06
CA ILE A 127 38.89 14.95 -33.28
C ILE A 127 38.62 16.23 -34.10
N GLN A 128 39.24 17.36 -33.72
CA GLN A 128 39.00 18.66 -34.33
C GLN A 128 39.32 18.64 -35.84
N GLN A 129 40.46 18.05 -36.21
CA GLN A 129 40.88 17.93 -37.60
C GLN A 129 40.22 16.71 -38.26
N LYS A 130 39.22 16.95 -39.11
CA LYS A 130 38.50 15.88 -39.84
C LYS A 130 39.40 15.15 -40.82
N GLY A 131 39.27 13.82 -40.87
CA GLY A 131 40.11 12.94 -41.71
C GLY A 131 41.52 12.73 -41.18
N SER A 132 41.86 13.28 -40.01
CA SER A 132 43.15 13.02 -39.36
C SER A 132 43.16 11.63 -38.72
N PHE A 133 44.37 11.13 -38.50
CA PHE A 133 44.59 9.89 -37.77
C PHE A 133 43.99 9.92 -36.35
N LEU A 134 44.15 11.04 -35.63
CA LEU A 134 43.59 11.21 -34.29
C LEU A 134 42.05 11.19 -34.32
N GLU A 135 41.41 11.76 -35.35
CA GLU A 135 39.96 11.68 -35.51
C GLU A 135 39.47 10.24 -35.72
N THR A 136 40.17 9.47 -36.56
CA THR A 136 39.82 8.06 -36.82
C THR A 136 40.03 7.20 -35.57
N LEU A 137 41.10 7.47 -34.82
CA LEU A 137 41.43 6.76 -33.59
C LEU A 137 40.42 7.05 -32.47
N PHE A 138 40.15 8.32 -32.19
CA PHE A 138 39.23 8.70 -31.10
C PHE A 138 37.76 8.62 -31.48
N SER A 139 37.41 8.46 -32.76
CA SER A 139 36.05 8.12 -33.20
C SER A 139 35.63 6.67 -32.91
N GLY A 140 36.56 5.82 -32.44
CA GLY A 140 36.28 4.42 -32.08
C GLY A 140 36.28 3.46 -33.27
N LYS A 141 36.70 3.91 -34.45
CA LYS A 141 36.74 3.12 -35.69
C LYS A 141 38.01 2.27 -35.82
N LEU A 142 39.03 2.54 -35.02
CA LEU A 142 40.34 1.89 -35.07
C LEU A 142 40.73 1.36 -33.69
N GLN A 143 41.12 0.09 -33.60
CA GLN A 143 41.77 -0.44 -32.41
C GLN A 143 43.27 -0.08 -32.43
N PHE A 144 43.81 0.31 -31.27
CA PHE A 144 45.18 0.82 -31.16
C PHE A 144 45.83 0.37 -29.85
N ASN A 145 47.15 0.44 -29.82
CA ASN A 145 47.95 0.00 -28.68
C ASN A 145 47.62 0.81 -27.43
N ARG A 146 47.56 0.12 -26.30
CA ARG A 146 47.36 0.70 -24.97
C ARG A 146 48.48 0.29 -24.04
N ASP A 147 48.82 1.15 -23.10
CA ASP A 147 49.81 0.85 -22.07
C ASP A 147 49.22 -0.02 -20.94
N LYS A 148 50.04 -0.34 -19.93
CA LYS A 148 49.64 -1.16 -18.77
C LYS A 148 48.51 -0.54 -17.93
N GLN A 149 48.24 0.75 -18.09
CA GLN A 149 47.18 1.49 -17.42
C GLN A 149 45.95 1.69 -18.33
N GLY A 150 45.96 1.13 -19.53
CA GLY A 150 44.85 1.22 -20.48
C GLY A 150 44.78 2.54 -21.26
N ARG A 151 45.81 3.40 -21.18
CA ARG A 151 45.87 4.67 -21.94
C ARG A 151 46.33 4.42 -23.36
N VAL A 152 45.88 5.22 -24.32
CA VAL A 152 46.29 5.09 -25.73
C VAL A 152 47.78 5.39 -25.85
N PHE A 153 48.55 4.45 -26.39
CA PHE A 153 50.01 4.53 -26.41
C PHE A 153 50.55 4.86 -27.81
N PHE A 154 51.29 5.96 -27.90
CA PHE A 154 52.04 6.37 -29.09
C PHE A 154 53.54 6.23 -28.83
N ASP A 155 54.20 5.42 -29.64
CA ASP A 155 55.66 5.31 -29.65
C ASP A 155 56.28 6.45 -30.48
N ARG A 156 56.12 7.69 -29.99
CA ARG A 156 56.54 8.94 -30.66
C ARG A 156 57.12 9.91 -29.64
N ASP A 157 57.83 10.92 -30.16
CA ASP A 157 58.43 11.96 -29.35
C ASP A 157 57.36 12.80 -28.61
N PRO A 158 57.39 12.87 -27.27
CA PRO A 158 56.45 13.66 -26.49
C PRO A 158 56.57 15.17 -26.70
N GLU A 159 57.75 15.69 -27.03
CA GLU A 159 57.94 17.14 -27.23
C GLU A 159 57.23 17.62 -28.50
N LEU A 160 57.38 16.87 -29.60
CA LEU A 160 56.65 17.13 -30.84
C LEU A 160 55.13 16.97 -30.65
N PHE A 161 54.71 15.99 -29.86
CA PHE A 161 53.30 15.80 -29.57
C PHE A 161 52.70 16.94 -28.75
N ARG A 162 53.47 17.53 -27.81
CA ARG A 162 53.02 18.72 -27.06
C ARG A 162 52.73 19.89 -27.97
N ILE A 163 53.60 20.15 -28.94
CA ILE A 163 53.41 21.20 -29.96
C ILE A 163 52.15 20.91 -30.80
N LEU A 164 51.97 19.67 -31.23
CA LEU A 164 50.78 19.24 -31.97
C LEU A 164 49.51 19.43 -31.15
N LEU A 165 49.53 19.03 -29.88
CA LEU A 165 48.38 19.15 -28.99
C LEU A 165 48.03 20.63 -28.72
N ASN A 166 49.03 21.48 -28.55
CA ASN A 166 48.85 22.93 -28.39
C ASN A 166 48.25 23.55 -29.65
N PHE A 167 48.68 23.12 -30.85
CA PHE A 167 48.07 23.53 -32.10
C PHE A 167 46.59 23.11 -32.19
N LEU A 168 46.25 21.87 -31.83
CA LEU A 168 44.84 21.42 -31.80
C LEU A 168 43.99 22.18 -30.75
N ARG A 169 44.60 22.69 -29.69
CA ARG A 169 43.88 23.55 -28.72
C ARG A 169 43.66 24.96 -29.28
N HIS A 170 44.60 25.46 -30.09
CA HIS A 170 44.60 26.83 -30.62
C HIS A 170 45.03 26.86 -32.10
N PRO A 171 44.18 26.44 -33.06
CA PRO A 171 44.57 26.26 -34.47
C PRO A 171 44.93 27.56 -35.19
N HIS A 172 44.57 28.72 -34.61
CA HIS A 172 44.86 30.05 -35.14
C HIS A 172 46.13 30.67 -34.55
N ALA A 173 46.76 30.02 -33.56
CA ALA A 173 48.00 30.46 -32.96
C ALA A 173 49.17 29.65 -33.53
N PRO A 174 50.36 30.25 -33.72
CA PRO A 174 51.55 29.50 -34.09
C PRO A 174 51.86 28.45 -33.01
N PRO A 175 52.36 27.25 -33.38
CA PRO A 175 52.65 26.20 -32.41
C PRO A 175 53.70 26.66 -31.40
N GLN A 176 53.39 26.56 -30.11
CA GLN A 176 54.31 26.89 -29.02
C GLN A 176 54.83 25.61 -28.34
N PRO A 177 56.14 25.53 -28.01
CA PRO A 177 56.75 24.42 -27.26
C PRO A 177 56.10 24.15 -25.88
#